data_AF-A0A0G0GV08-F1
#
_entry.id   AF-A0A0G0GV08-F1
#
_cell.length_a   1.000
_cell.length_b   1.000
_cell.length_c   1.000
_cell.angle_alpha   90.00
_cell.angle_beta   90.00
_cell.angle_gamma   90.00
#
_symmetry.space_group_name_H-M   'P 1'
#
loop_
_entity.id
_entity.type
_entity.pdbx_description
1 polymer ?
#
loop_
_entity_poly.entity_id
_entity_poly.type
_entity_poly.pdbx_seq_one_letter_code
_entity_poly.pdbx_strand_id
1 'polypeptide(L)'
;MATKKPNKQAKITTSKMPAETEQQYAAWLLYCEAGSIKKLLDVWEKVGQVLGETGADFAYRLGKKPSDTTIETWSKKYQWVARTDLRMEEELAELKDKADRFRKKRKFLITDILIQKMAKLQKQAKTQDVSVLEIKYLWEMHRTEWGESSAKTEVRHSIDESEQAPPNPEEDQIGGEIDLVIKRHYGKRHK
;
A
#
# COMPACT_ATOMS: atom_id res chain seq x y z
N MET A 1 -1.73 18.23 32.88
CA MET A 1 -2.49 16.96 32.82
C MET A 1 -2.82 16.69 31.36
N ALA A 2 -2.11 15.75 30.73
CA ALA A 2 -2.34 15.42 29.32
C ALA A 2 -3.52 14.44 29.22
N THR A 3 -4.66 14.94 28.75
CA THR A 3 -5.84 14.12 28.47
C THR A 3 -5.52 13.16 27.32
N LYS A 4 -5.25 11.89 27.65
CA LYS A 4 -5.26 10.78 26.68
C LYS A 4 -6.62 10.78 25.99
N LYS A 5 -6.66 11.17 24.71
CA LYS A 5 -7.82 10.91 23.86
C LYS A 5 -8.10 9.40 23.93
N PRO A 6 -9.35 8.97 24.16
CA PRO A 6 -9.69 7.56 24.15
C PRO A 6 -9.32 7.03 22.76
N ASN A 7 -8.39 6.08 22.74
CA ASN A 7 -8.13 5.24 21.59
C ASN A 7 -9.44 4.46 21.36
N LYS A 8 -10.37 5.04 20.59
CA LYS A 8 -11.45 4.29 19.97
C LYS A 8 -10.73 3.25 19.13
N GLN A 9 -10.60 2.04 19.68
CA GLN A 9 -10.42 0.85 18.88
C GLN A 9 -11.40 1.03 17.72
N ALA A 10 -10.86 1.23 16.51
CA ALA A 10 -11.65 1.20 15.31
C ALA A 10 -12.42 -0.10 15.40
N LYS A 11 -13.71 0.02 15.69
CA LYS A 11 -14.60 -1.13 15.82
C LYS A 11 -14.61 -1.67 14.40
N ILE A 12 -13.85 -2.74 14.19
CA ILE A 12 -13.71 -3.44 12.93
C ILE A 12 -15.12 -3.58 12.36
N THR A 13 -15.46 -2.77 11.35
CA THR A 13 -16.80 -2.74 10.76
C THR A 13 -17.04 -4.01 9.93
N THR A 14 -15.98 -4.81 9.74
CA THR A 14 -16.01 -6.17 9.20
C THR A 14 -16.45 -7.24 10.20
N SER A 15 -16.92 -6.85 11.39
CA SER A 15 -17.66 -7.75 12.28
C SER A 15 -18.96 -8.23 11.63
N LYS A 16 -19.39 -9.46 11.98
CA LYS A 16 -20.70 -10.02 11.65
C LYS A 16 -21.82 -9.05 12.03
N MET A 17 -22.77 -8.82 11.12
CA MET A 17 -23.90 -7.95 11.43
C MET A 17 -24.88 -8.62 12.40
N PRO A 18 -25.58 -7.86 13.27
CA PRO A 18 -26.47 -8.43 14.28
C PRO A 18 -27.58 -9.34 13.75
N ALA A 19 -28.02 -9.12 12.50
CA ALA A 19 -29.08 -9.90 11.84
C ALA A 19 -28.55 -10.85 10.74
N GLU A 20 -27.23 -11.07 10.69
CA GLU A 20 -26.56 -11.96 9.75
C GLU A 20 -26.33 -13.32 10.41
N THR A 21 -26.62 -14.42 9.72
CA THR A 21 -26.29 -15.76 10.21
C THR A 21 -24.79 -16.04 10.06
N GLU A 22 -24.25 -17.06 10.74
CA GLU A 22 -22.85 -17.47 10.53
C GLU A 22 -22.58 -17.84 9.08
N GLN A 23 -23.53 -18.51 8.42
CA GLN A 23 -23.43 -18.90 7.02
C GLN A 23 -23.37 -17.68 6.09
N GLN A 24 -24.24 -16.69 6.31
CA GLN A 24 -24.26 -15.45 5.52
C GLN A 24 -22.98 -14.64 5.69
N TYR A 25 -22.47 -14.59 6.92
CA TYR A 25 -21.23 -13.91 7.21
C TYR A 25 -20.03 -14.62 6.59
N ALA A 26 -19.95 -15.96 6.71
CA ALA A 26 -18.91 -16.75 6.05
C ALA A 26 -18.98 -16.60 4.52
N ALA A 27 -20.19 -16.52 3.94
CA ALA A 27 -20.39 -16.25 2.53
C ALA A 27 -19.82 -14.88 2.13
N TRP A 28 -20.07 -13.84 2.92
CA TRP A 28 -19.50 -12.52 2.68
C TRP A 28 -17.96 -12.52 2.80
N LEU A 29 -17.39 -13.26 3.77
CA LEU A 29 -15.94 -13.42 3.87
C LEU A 29 -15.37 -14.09 2.61
N LEU A 30 -16.02 -15.16 2.13
CA LEU A 30 -15.60 -15.82 0.89
C LEU A 30 -15.76 -14.90 -0.32
N TYR A 31 -16.77 -14.02 -0.32
CA TYR A 31 -16.99 -13.02 -1.37
C TYR A 31 -15.84 -12.01 -1.42
N CYS A 32 -15.35 -11.56 -0.26
CA CYS A 32 -14.20 -10.66 -0.19
C CYS A 32 -12.96 -11.26 -0.86
N GLU A 33 -12.72 -12.57 -0.66
CA GLU A 33 -11.58 -13.26 -1.26
C GLU A 33 -11.78 -13.58 -2.76
N ALA A 34 -13.01 -13.94 -3.16
CA ALA A 34 -13.33 -14.32 -4.54
C ALA A 34 -13.53 -13.12 -5.47
N GLY A 35 -13.95 -11.96 -4.94
CA GLY A 35 -14.17 -10.71 -5.67
C GLY A 35 -15.40 -10.67 -6.58
N SER A 36 -16.22 -11.73 -6.63
CA SER A 36 -17.49 -11.74 -7.36
C SER A 36 -18.40 -12.87 -6.89
N ILE A 37 -19.71 -12.75 -7.13
CA ILE A 37 -20.68 -13.79 -6.78
C ILE A 37 -20.42 -15.09 -7.56
N LYS A 38 -20.12 -15.01 -8.87
CA LYS A 38 -19.80 -16.19 -9.69
C LYS A 38 -18.61 -16.97 -9.13
N LYS A 39 -17.50 -16.28 -8.87
CA LYS A 39 -16.31 -16.93 -8.30
C LYS A 39 -16.57 -17.45 -6.89
N LEU A 40 -17.37 -16.74 -6.09
CA LEU A 40 -17.78 -17.25 -4.78
C LEU A 40 -18.50 -18.59 -4.91
N LEU A 41 -19.43 -18.73 -5.85
CA LEU A 41 -20.17 -19.98 -6.06
C LEU A 41 -19.24 -21.11 -6.51
N ASP A 42 -18.33 -20.83 -7.45
CA ASP A 42 -17.33 -21.79 -7.92
C ASP A 42 -16.39 -22.25 -6.80
N VAL A 43 -16.00 -21.33 -5.90
CA VAL A 43 -15.15 -21.64 -4.75
C VAL A 43 -15.95 -22.39 -3.72
N TRP A 44 -17.21 -22.01 -3.44
CA TRP A 44 -18.08 -22.66 -2.45
C TRP A 44 -18.22 -24.16 -2.71
N GLU A 45 -18.36 -24.57 -3.96
CA GLU A 45 -18.45 -25.99 -4.34
C GLU A 45 -17.16 -26.77 -4.10
N LYS A 46 -16.02 -26.06 -4.03
CA LYS A 46 -14.67 -26.61 -3.83
C LYS A 46 -14.17 -26.41 -2.40
N VAL A 47 -14.90 -25.68 -1.56
CA VAL A 47 -14.55 -25.47 -0.16
C VAL A 47 -14.49 -26.82 0.55
N GLY A 48 -13.38 -27.11 1.23
CA GLY A 48 -13.10 -28.39 1.89
C GLY A 48 -12.34 -29.41 1.03
N GLN A 49 -12.29 -29.25 -0.29
CA GLN A 49 -11.50 -30.13 -1.17
C GLN A 49 -10.08 -29.60 -1.43
N VAL A 50 -9.90 -28.27 -1.46
CA VAL A 50 -8.67 -27.63 -1.99
C VAL A 50 -7.91 -26.81 -0.95
N LEU A 51 -8.55 -26.39 0.13
CA LEU A 51 -8.09 -25.28 0.98
C LEU A 51 -7.47 -25.68 2.33
N GLY A 52 -7.15 -26.96 2.56
CA GLY A 52 -6.51 -27.40 3.81
C GLY A 52 -7.35 -27.11 5.07
N GLU A 53 -6.71 -26.83 6.21
CA GLU A 53 -7.38 -26.59 7.51
C GLU A 53 -8.31 -25.36 7.49
N THR A 54 -7.90 -24.27 6.84
CA THR A 54 -8.75 -23.09 6.63
C THR A 54 -9.95 -23.39 5.75
N GLY A 55 -9.78 -24.26 4.75
CA GLY A 55 -10.87 -24.79 3.94
C GLY A 55 -11.91 -25.58 4.73
N ALA A 56 -11.48 -26.33 5.73
CA ALA A 56 -12.36 -27.13 6.59
C ALA A 56 -13.23 -26.25 7.51
N ASP A 57 -12.67 -25.18 8.08
CA ASP A 57 -13.43 -24.21 8.88
C ASP A 57 -14.50 -23.49 8.04
N PHE A 58 -14.13 -23.05 6.83
CA PHE A 58 -15.09 -22.49 5.88
C PHE A 58 -16.17 -23.51 5.49
N ALA A 59 -15.80 -24.77 5.24
CA ALA A 59 -16.77 -25.82 4.90
C ALA A 59 -17.81 -26.00 6.01
N TYR A 60 -17.36 -26.02 7.27
CA TYR A 60 -18.23 -26.15 8.44
C TYR A 60 -19.20 -24.97 8.57
N ARG A 61 -18.71 -23.74 8.38
CA ARG A 61 -19.50 -22.51 8.56
C ARG A 61 -20.43 -22.22 7.39
N LEU A 62 -20.01 -22.54 6.17
CA LEU A 62 -20.79 -22.33 4.94
C LEU A 62 -21.86 -23.40 4.73
N GLY A 63 -21.61 -24.64 5.15
CA GLY A 63 -22.56 -25.74 4.98
C GLY A 63 -23.03 -25.91 3.53
N LYS A 64 -24.29 -26.33 3.35
CA LYS A 64 -24.88 -26.56 2.02
C LYS A 64 -25.07 -25.26 1.24
N LYS A 65 -24.66 -25.27 -0.03
CA LYS A 65 -24.82 -24.13 -0.95
C LYS A 65 -26.31 -23.76 -1.10
N PRO A 66 -26.70 -22.50 -0.81
CA PRO A 66 -28.02 -21.96 -1.16
C PRO A 66 -28.19 -21.80 -2.67
N SER A 67 -29.40 -21.46 -3.11
CA SER A 67 -29.61 -21.08 -4.53
C SER A 67 -28.87 -19.80 -4.88
N ASP A 68 -28.46 -19.65 -6.14
CA ASP A 68 -27.79 -18.45 -6.63
C ASP A 68 -28.62 -17.18 -6.36
N THR A 69 -29.95 -17.28 -6.54
CA THR A 69 -30.91 -16.20 -6.23
C THR A 69 -30.91 -15.79 -4.75
N THR A 70 -30.67 -16.75 -3.85
CA THR A 70 -30.58 -16.48 -2.40
C THR A 70 -29.29 -15.72 -2.09
N ILE A 71 -28.16 -16.11 -2.71
CA ILE A 71 -26.87 -15.42 -2.54
C ILE A 71 -26.93 -13.99 -3.06
N GLU A 72 -27.55 -13.75 -4.22
CA GLU A 72 -27.78 -12.39 -4.73
C GLU A 72 -28.63 -11.55 -3.78
N THR A 73 -29.66 -12.16 -3.19
CA THR A 73 -30.52 -11.49 -2.20
C THR A 73 -29.72 -11.11 -0.96
N TRP A 74 -28.83 -11.98 -0.48
CA TRP A 74 -27.94 -11.67 0.64
C TRP A 74 -26.96 -10.56 0.30
N SER A 75 -26.33 -10.63 -0.88
CA SER A 75 -25.40 -9.62 -1.36
C SER A 75 -26.02 -8.22 -1.37
N LYS A 76 -27.27 -8.11 -1.84
CA LYS A 76 -28.03 -6.84 -1.82
C LYS A 76 -28.46 -6.44 -0.41
N LYS A 77 -29.07 -7.36 0.35
CA LYS A 77 -29.59 -7.09 1.70
C LYS A 77 -28.51 -6.62 2.67
N TYR A 78 -27.34 -7.23 2.58
CA TYR A 78 -26.21 -6.97 3.47
C TYR A 78 -25.11 -6.11 2.82
N GLN A 79 -25.42 -5.51 1.67
CA GLN A 79 -24.58 -4.54 0.97
C GLN A 79 -23.12 -5.00 0.79
N TRP A 80 -22.93 -6.22 0.32
CA TRP A 80 -21.60 -6.86 0.28
C TRP A 80 -20.55 -6.02 -0.43
N VAL A 81 -20.89 -5.40 -1.57
CA VAL A 81 -19.97 -4.53 -2.33
C VAL A 81 -19.46 -3.38 -1.46
N ALA A 82 -20.38 -2.54 -0.96
CA ALA A 82 -20.02 -1.38 -0.15
C ALA A 82 -19.26 -1.78 1.13
N ARG A 83 -19.65 -2.91 1.75
CA ARG A 83 -19.01 -3.42 2.96
C ARG A 83 -17.60 -3.95 2.68
N THR A 84 -17.37 -4.56 1.51
CA THR A 84 -16.05 -5.00 1.05
C THR A 84 -15.18 -3.79 0.70
N ASP A 85 -15.71 -2.77 0.03
CA ASP A 85 -14.96 -1.54 -0.27
C ASP A 85 -14.49 -0.85 1.02
N LEU A 86 -15.39 -0.71 2.00
CA LEU A 86 -15.05 -0.17 3.33
C LEU A 86 -13.99 -1.00 4.05
N ARG A 87 -14.07 -2.34 4.00
CA ARG A 87 -13.04 -3.24 4.53
C ARG A 87 -11.68 -2.94 3.90
N MET A 88 -11.62 -2.82 2.57
CA MET A 88 -10.38 -2.55 1.86
C MET A 88 -9.81 -1.18 2.21
N GLU A 89 -10.66 -0.16 2.36
CA GLU A 89 -10.23 1.17 2.82
C GLU A 89 -9.64 1.13 4.24
N GLU A 90 -10.30 0.42 5.16
CA GLU A 90 -9.81 0.20 6.53
C GLU A 90 -8.45 -0.52 6.52
N GLU A 91 -8.32 -1.62 5.77
CA GLU A 91 -7.06 -2.37 5.63
C GLU A 91 -5.94 -1.51 5.03
N LEU A 92 -6.24 -0.71 4.00
CA LEU A 92 -5.29 0.21 3.40
C LEU A 92 -4.85 1.30 4.37
N ALA A 93 -5.77 1.85 5.17
CA ALA A 93 -5.45 2.83 6.20
C ALA A 93 -4.53 2.24 7.27
N GLU A 94 -4.82 1.02 7.74
CA GLU A 94 -3.96 0.33 8.70
C GLU A 94 -2.57 0.03 8.14
N LEU A 95 -2.49 -0.37 6.87
CA LEU A 95 -1.21 -0.61 6.19
C LEU A 95 -0.40 0.67 6.04
N LYS A 96 -1.05 1.79 5.69
CA LYS A 96 -0.41 3.12 5.64
C LYS A 96 0.12 3.52 7.03
N ASP A 97 -0.67 3.36 8.08
CA ASP A 97 -0.26 3.65 9.45
C ASP A 97 0.91 2.77 9.92
N LYS A 98 0.93 1.49 9.55
CA LYS A 98 2.06 0.59 9.80
C LYS A 98 3.29 1.07 9.03
N ALA A 99 3.17 1.35 7.73
CA ALA A 99 4.26 1.82 6.89
C ALA A 99 4.86 3.14 7.42
N ASP A 100 4.03 4.10 7.84
CA ASP A 100 4.50 5.37 8.37
C ASP A 100 5.17 5.23 9.73
N ARG A 101 4.71 4.31 10.59
CA ARG A 101 5.42 3.94 11.82
C ARG A 101 6.79 3.33 11.51
N PHE A 102 6.88 2.45 10.53
CA PHE A 102 8.17 1.87 10.10
C PHE A 102 9.10 2.94 9.53
N ARG A 103 8.61 3.83 8.67
CA ARG A 103 9.37 4.96 8.13
C ARG A 103 9.90 5.86 9.24
N LYS A 104 9.04 6.27 10.20
CA LYS A 104 9.45 7.06 11.36
C LYS A 104 10.53 6.35 12.16
N LYS A 105 10.34 5.07 12.50
CA LYS A 105 11.32 4.28 13.25
C LYS A 105 12.66 4.17 12.51
N ARG A 106 12.63 3.94 11.19
CA ARG A 106 13.82 3.86 10.34
C ARG A 106 14.58 5.19 10.30
N LYS A 107 13.88 6.33 10.11
CA LYS A 107 14.46 7.69 10.19
C LYS A 107 15.19 7.91 11.51
N PHE A 108 14.57 7.58 12.64
CA PHE A 108 15.17 7.75 13.96
C PHE A 108 16.37 6.82 14.18
N LEU A 109 16.29 5.56 13.75
CA LEU A 109 17.38 4.60 13.90
C LEU A 109 18.64 5.04 13.13
N ILE A 110 18.47 5.49 11.87
CA ILE A 110 19.60 5.96 11.05
C ILE A 110 20.21 7.23 11.68
N THR A 111 19.39 8.12 12.21
CA THR A 111 19.85 9.32 12.92
C THR A 111 20.64 8.98 14.18
N ASP A 112 20.16 8.05 15.00
CA ASP A 112 20.84 7.62 16.23
C ASP A 112 22.19 6.95 15.95
N ILE A 113 22.24 6.02 14.98
CA ILE A 113 23.50 5.37 14.57
C ILE A 113 24.52 6.40 14.06
N LEU A 114 24.08 7.37 13.26
CA LEU A 114 24.94 8.44 12.77
C LEU A 114 25.53 9.27 13.93
N ILE A 115 24.70 9.70 14.89
CA ILE A 115 25.16 10.45 16.07
C ILE A 115 26.18 9.65 16.88
N GLN A 116 25.90 8.38 17.16
CA GLN A 116 26.80 7.51 17.92
C GLN A 116 28.15 7.32 17.22
N LYS A 117 28.14 7.11 15.90
CA LYS A 117 29.36 6.96 15.11
C LYS A 117 30.16 8.26 15.01
N MET A 118 29.51 9.40 14.83
CA MET A 118 30.18 10.71 14.88
C MET A 118 30.84 10.98 16.23
N ALA A 119 30.15 10.71 17.34
CA ALA A 119 30.69 10.89 18.68
C ALA A 119 31.90 9.97 18.94
N LYS A 120 31.85 8.72 18.47
CA LYS A 120 32.97 7.78 18.55
C LYS A 120 34.17 8.26 17.72
N LEU A 121 33.94 8.68 16.49
CA LEU A 121 35.00 9.16 15.60
C LEU A 121 35.64 10.45 16.13
N GLN A 122 34.85 11.38 16.68
CA GLN A 122 35.36 12.60 17.31
C GLN A 122 36.32 12.30 18.48
N LYS A 123 36.05 11.22 19.25
CA LYS A 123 36.97 10.78 20.32
C LYS A 123 38.25 10.18 19.75
N GLN A 124 38.16 9.38 18.69
CA GLN A 124 39.30 8.71 18.06
C GLN A 124 40.22 9.68 17.30
N ALA A 125 39.65 10.68 16.63
CA ALA A 125 40.38 11.69 15.86
C ALA A 125 41.29 12.58 16.72
N LYS A 126 41.10 12.60 18.04
CA LYS A 126 42.01 13.30 18.97
C LYS A 126 43.34 12.57 19.18
N THR A 127 43.39 11.28 18.85
CA THR A 127 44.55 10.42 19.17
C THR A 127 45.11 9.69 17.96
N GLN A 128 44.34 9.54 16.87
CA GLN A 128 44.70 8.74 15.69
C GLN A 128 44.07 9.31 14.40
N ASP A 129 44.64 8.98 13.25
CA ASP A 129 44.00 9.21 11.95
C ASP A 129 42.84 8.23 11.76
N VAL A 130 41.67 8.75 11.36
CA VAL A 130 40.42 7.97 11.30
C VAL A 130 39.76 8.06 9.92
N SER A 131 39.26 6.93 9.42
CA SER A 131 38.47 6.88 8.19
C SER A 131 37.04 7.38 8.39
N VAL A 132 36.56 8.23 7.48
CA VAL A 132 35.25 8.90 7.56
C VAL A 132 34.23 8.30 6.57
N LEU A 133 34.60 7.25 5.83
CA LEU A 133 33.74 6.65 4.79
C LEU A 133 32.41 6.11 5.34
N GLU A 134 32.43 5.43 6.48
CA GLU A 134 31.22 4.90 7.12
C GLU A 134 30.29 6.05 7.60
N ILE A 135 30.87 7.17 8.06
CA ILE A 135 30.09 8.36 8.44
C ILE A 135 29.46 9.01 7.22
N LYS A 136 30.21 9.13 6.11
CA LYS A 136 29.68 9.66 4.85
C LYS A 136 28.48 8.84 4.37
N TYR A 137 28.58 7.51 4.39
CA TYR A 137 27.47 6.63 4.02
C TYR A 137 26.25 6.79 4.95
N LEU A 138 26.46 6.82 6.27
CA LEU A 138 25.38 7.07 7.24
C LEU A 138 24.74 8.45 7.07
N TRP A 139 25.52 9.47 6.71
CA TRP A 139 25.03 10.81 6.42
C TRP A 139 24.21 10.88 5.13
N GLU A 140 24.65 10.20 4.06
CA GLU A 140 23.88 10.10 2.80
C GLU A 140 22.55 9.36 3.02
N MET A 141 22.56 8.28 3.81
CA MET A 141 21.34 7.59 4.22
C MET A 141 20.45 8.50 5.05
N HIS A 142 20.99 9.21 6.04
CA HIS A 142 20.22 10.17 6.84
C HIS A 142 19.54 11.22 5.95
N ARG A 143 20.27 11.89 5.06
CA ARG A 143 19.69 12.86 4.11
C ARG A 143 18.56 12.27 3.28
N THR A 144 18.79 11.09 2.71
CA THR A 144 17.76 10.38 1.92
C THR A 144 16.50 10.10 2.75
N GLU A 145 16.64 9.63 3.98
CA GLU A 145 15.52 9.37 4.89
C GLU A 145 14.74 10.64 5.28
N TRP A 146 15.43 11.79 5.34
CA TRP A 146 14.84 13.09 5.62
C TRP A 146 14.29 13.81 4.37
N GLY A 147 14.42 13.20 3.19
CA GLY A 147 13.95 13.77 1.92
C GLY A 147 14.90 14.82 1.34
N GLU A 148 16.12 14.89 1.84
CA GLU A 148 17.16 15.76 1.33
C GLU A 148 17.95 15.06 0.23
N SER A 149 18.24 15.78 -0.86
CA SER A 149 19.11 15.27 -1.93
C SER A 149 20.50 14.99 -1.38
N SER A 150 21.09 13.84 -1.74
CA SER A 150 22.50 13.49 -1.47
C SER A 150 23.45 13.90 -2.61
N ALA A 151 22.92 14.43 -3.71
CA ALA A 151 23.71 14.87 -4.86
C ALA A 151 24.32 16.26 -4.67
N LYS A 152 25.45 16.54 -5.34
CA LYS A 152 26.01 17.91 -5.49
C LYS A 152 25.11 18.83 -6.33
N THR A 153 24.14 18.25 -7.02
CA THR A 153 23.11 18.98 -7.75
C THR A 153 21.96 19.19 -6.78
N GLU A 154 21.71 20.45 -6.42
CA GLU A 154 20.40 20.85 -5.90
C GLU A 154 19.35 20.29 -6.87
N VAL A 155 18.54 19.34 -6.42
CA VAL A 155 17.31 19.00 -7.13
C VAL A 155 16.40 20.20 -6.89
N ARG A 156 16.60 21.26 -7.67
CA ARG A 156 15.80 22.49 -7.67
C ARG A 156 14.44 22.30 -8.33
N HIS A 157 14.14 21.08 -8.75
CA HIS A 157 12.90 20.70 -9.42
C HIS A 157 12.20 19.61 -8.61
N SER A 158 11.69 19.97 -7.42
CA SER A 158 10.33 19.51 -7.11
C SER A 158 9.46 20.01 -8.27
N ILE A 159 8.82 19.10 -9.00
CA ILE A 159 7.91 19.47 -10.08
C ILE A 159 6.82 20.31 -9.42
N ASP A 160 6.81 21.61 -9.71
CA ASP A 160 5.73 22.47 -9.27
C ASP A 160 4.54 22.20 -10.19
N GLU A 161 3.58 21.43 -9.71
CA GLU A 161 2.37 21.09 -10.46
C GLU A 161 1.56 22.34 -10.85
N SER A 162 1.78 23.49 -10.18
CA SER A 162 1.14 24.76 -10.54
C SER A 162 1.76 25.46 -11.76
N GLU A 163 2.99 25.07 -12.15
CA GLU A 163 3.67 25.57 -13.36
C GLU A 163 3.40 24.68 -14.59
N GLN A 164 2.70 23.55 -14.43
CA GLN A 164 2.30 22.67 -15.52
C GLN A 164 1.08 23.26 -16.26
N ALA A 165 1.33 24.17 -17.20
CA ALA A 165 0.32 24.60 -18.16
C ALA A 165 0.19 23.57 -19.31
N PRO A 166 -1.02 23.39 -19.88
CA PRO A 166 -1.17 22.67 -21.14
C PRO A 166 -0.25 23.29 -22.21
N PRO A 167 0.31 22.49 -23.14
CA PRO A 167 1.16 23.03 -24.19
C PRO A 167 0.43 24.11 -24.98
N ASN A 168 1.15 25.16 -25.36
CA ASN A 168 0.58 26.17 -26.26
C ASN A 168 0.46 25.61 -27.70
N PRO A 169 -0.27 26.29 -28.61
CA PRO A 169 -0.49 25.78 -29.96
C PRO A 169 0.78 25.56 -30.80
N GLU A 170 1.87 26.28 -30.50
CA GLU A 170 3.16 26.09 -31.16
C GLU A 170 3.89 24.86 -30.61
N GLU A 171 3.86 24.68 -29.28
CA GLU A 171 4.40 23.51 -28.58
C GLU A 171 3.67 22.21 -28.98
N ASP A 172 2.36 22.27 -29.20
CA ASP A 172 1.58 21.13 -29.70
C ASP A 172 1.97 20.72 -31.13
N GLN A 173 2.26 21.70 -32.01
CA GLN A 173 2.75 21.42 -33.36
C GLN A 173 4.12 20.76 -33.32
N ILE A 174 5.05 21.32 -32.54
CA ILE A 174 6.39 20.75 -32.35
C ILE A 174 6.30 19.35 -31.73
N GLY A 175 5.42 19.17 -30.74
CA GLY A 175 5.14 17.88 -30.12
C GLY A 175 4.66 16.86 -31.14
N GLY A 176 3.73 17.24 -32.01
CA GLY A 176 3.25 16.40 -33.11
C GLY A 176 4.36 16.02 -34.11
N GLU A 177 5.24 16.95 -34.46
CA GLU A 177 6.37 16.68 -35.34
C GLU A 177 7.36 15.69 -34.72
N ILE A 178 7.69 15.87 -33.44
CA ILE A 178 8.55 14.95 -32.68
C ILE A 178 7.92 13.55 -32.65
N ASP A 179 6.62 13.48 -32.39
CA ASP A 179 5.90 12.21 -32.27
C ASP A 179 5.86 11.44 -33.61
N LEU A 180 5.74 12.17 -34.72
CA LEU A 180 5.87 11.63 -36.08
C LEU A 180 7.28 11.11 -36.38
N VAL A 181 8.32 11.83 -35.95
CA VAL A 181 9.72 11.40 -36.09
C VAL A 181 9.97 10.13 -35.30
N ILE A 182 9.50 10.06 -34.04
CA ILE A 182 9.59 8.88 -33.17
C ILE A 182 8.87 7.70 -33.83
N LYS A 183 7.61 7.86 -34.24
CA LYS A 183 6.85 6.79 -34.93
C LYS A 183 7.55 6.31 -36.19
N ARG A 184 8.13 7.21 -36.99
CA ARG A 184 8.90 6.84 -38.19
C ARG A 184 10.18 6.07 -37.85
N HIS A 185 10.86 6.43 -36.77
CA HIS A 185 12.09 5.74 -36.32
C HIS A 185 11.79 4.33 -35.81
N TYR A 186 10.78 4.16 -34.96
CA TYR A 186 10.41 2.86 -34.40
C TYR A 186 9.63 1.99 -35.38
N GLY A 187 8.83 2.57 -36.29
CA GLY A 187 8.17 1.84 -37.36
C GLY A 187 9.14 1.23 -38.38
N LYS A 188 10.35 1.81 -38.52
CA LYS A 188 11.45 1.24 -39.32
C LYS A 188 12.20 0.10 -38.62
N ARG A 189 12.12 -0.02 -37.29
CA ARG A 189 12.74 -1.11 -36.52
C ARG A 189 11.90 -2.40 -36.49
N HIS A 190 10.63 -2.33 -36.87
CA HIS A 190 9.69 -3.45 -36.89
C HIS A 190 9.36 -3.97 -38.31
N LYS A 191 10.17 -3.60 -39.32
CA LYS A 191 10.24 -4.26 -40.63
C LYS A 191 11.59 -4.93 -40.77
#